data_AF-A0A9W6XRS7-F1
#
_entry.id   AF-A0A9W6XRS7-F1
#
_cell.length_a   1.000
_cell.length_b   1.000
_cell.length_c   1.000
_cell.angle_alpha   90.00
_cell.angle_beta   90.00
_cell.angle_gamma   90.00
#
_symmetry.space_group_name_H-M   'P 1'
#
loop_
_entity.id
_entity.type
_entity.pdbx_description
1 polymer ?
#
loop_
_entity_poly.entity_id
_entity_poly.type
_entity_poly.pdbx_seq_one_letter_code
_entity_poly.pdbx_strand_id
1 'polypeptide(L)'
;MVNRYFKLLEFIDSRDDDIADLMPSPVCNRRLRGLLKDLKKVESVSKALQGEGVSLLDARVWLAGLISTKPHYARFIVHSPDFEAGCVKVLCGNTPRLTRAEKLILAPFAVRNQPAETSDDDEEESFVEQLQKCRRLAAMETKYILLHIIPAKSNKVERFFSVARITFGHERHGLLPITLEMILFLRENAAYWDARMVDEAMHS
;
A
#
# COMPACT_ATOMS: atom_id res chain seq x y z
N MET A 1 -11.97 -21.25 -11.36
CA MET A 1 -13.22 -22.05 -11.45
C MET A 1 -14.13 -21.57 -12.58
N VAL A 2 -14.70 -20.36 -12.54
CA VAL A 2 -15.63 -19.85 -13.58
C VAL A 2 -15.02 -19.82 -15.00
N ASN A 3 -13.77 -19.37 -15.14
CA ASN A 3 -13.08 -19.40 -16.44
C ASN A 3 -12.94 -20.83 -17.00
N ARG A 4 -12.65 -21.81 -16.13
CA ARG A 4 -12.52 -23.22 -16.51
C ARG A 4 -13.88 -23.80 -16.91
N TYR A 5 -14.95 -23.46 -16.18
CA TYR A 5 -16.31 -23.84 -16.54
C TYR A 5 -16.65 -23.44 -17.99
N PHE A 6 -16.40 -22.18 -18.37
CA PHE A 6 -16.69 -21.75 -19.75
C PHE A 6 -15.78 -22.40 -20.81
N LYS A 7 -14.53 -22.73 -20.47
CA LYS A 7 -13.66 -23.51 -21.38
C LYS A 7 -14.16 -24.94 -21.59
N LEU A 8 -14.73 -25.55 -20.55
CA LEU A 8 -15.25 -26.91 -20.62
C LEU A 8 -16.63 -26.97 -21.27
N LEU A 9 -17.43 -25.91 -21.15
CA LEU A 9 -18.78 -25.82 -21.71
C LEU A 9 -18.85 -26.12 -23.20
N GLU A 10 -17.80 -25.80 -23.96
CA GLU A 10 -17.70 -26.08 -25.41
C GLU A 10 -17.58 -27.58 -25.74
N PHE A 11 -17.19 -28.40 -24.77
CA PHE A 11 -16.95 -29.84 -24.91
C PHE A 11 -18.04 -30.69 -24.24
N ILE A 12 -19.03 -30.07 -23.60
CA ILE A 12 -20.13 -30.77 -22.94
C ILE A 12 -21.27 -30.95 -23.94
N ASP A 13 -21.75 -32.19 -24.10
CA ASP A 13 -22.95 -32.44 -24.92
C ASP A 13 -24.19 -31.96 -24.16
N SER A 14 -24.80 -30.89 -24.66
CA SER A 14 -26.01 -30.31 -24.08
C SER A 14 -27.28 -31.07 -24.47
N ARG A 15 -27.18 -32.15 -25.27
CA ARG A 15 -28.30 -33.01 -25.67
C ARG A 15 -28.40 -34.29 -24.86
N ASP A 16 -27.41 -34.57 -24.03
CA ASP A 16 -27.45 -35.65 -23.05
C ASP A 16 -28.34 -35.19 -21.89
N ASP A 17 -29.50 -35.81 -21.73
CA ASP A 17 -30.51 -35.44 -20.73
C ASP A 17 -29.97 -35.57 -19.29
N ASP A 18 -29.09 -36.55 -19.02
CA ASP A 18 -28.47 -36.74 -17.70
C ASP A 18 -27.52 -35.58 -17.34
N ILE A 19 -26.95 -34.93 -18.35
CA ILE A 19 -26.04 -33.79 -18.20
C ILE A 19 -26.82 -32.47 -18.22
N ALA A 20 -27.84 -32.35 -19.07
CA ALA A 20 -28.63 -31.14 -19.26
C ALA A 20 -29.26 -30.66 -17.95
N ASP A 21 -29.74 -31.58 -17.11
CA ASP A 21 -30.33 -31.29 -15.80
C ASP A 21 -29.32 -30.75 -14.77
N LEU A 22 -28.02 -31.04 -14.95
CA LEU A 22 -26.94 -30.53 -14.09
C LEU A 22 -26.42 -29.15 -14.55
N MET A 23 -26.81 -28.69 -15.74
CA MET A 23 -26.28 -27.46 -16.32
C MET A 23 -26.92 -26.21 -15.73
N PRO A 24 -26.14 -25.16 -15.41
CA PRO A 24 -26.70 -23.87 -15.03
C PRO A 24 -27.60 -23.31 -16.14
N SER A 25 -28.75 -22.77 -15.73
CA SER A 25 -29.70 -22.17 -16.69
C SER A 25 -29.03 -21.08 -17.55
N PRO A 26 -29.55 -20.78 -18.74
CA PRO A 26 -29.01 -19.72 -19.61
C PRO A 26 -28.91 -18.35 -18.92
N VAL A 27 -29.83 -18.05 -18.00
CA VAL A 27 -29.81 -16.84 -17.16
C VAL A 27 -28.61 -16.87 -16.21
N CYS A 28 -28.38 -18.01 -15.55
CA CYS A 28 -27.24 -18.21 -14.66
C CYS A 28 -25.92 -18.06 -15.42
N ASN A 29 -25.82 -18.66 -16.62
CA ASN A 29 -24.66 -18.52 -17.50
C ASN A 29 -24.37 -17.07 -17.91
N ARG A 30 -25.39 -16.27 -18.21
CA ARG A 30 -25.21 -14.83 -18.47
C ARG A 30 -24.63 -14.10 -17.25
N ARG A 31 -25.14 -14.39 -16.05
CA ARG A 31 -24.61 -13.82 -14.79
C ARG A 31 -23.15 -14.23 -14.54
N LEU A 32 -22.82 -15.50 -14.76
CA LEU A 32 -21.45 -16.03 -14.62
C LEU A 32 -20.47 -15.38 -15.60
N ARG A 33 -20.90 -15.08 -16.84
CA ARG A 33 -20.06 -14.31 -17.78
C ARG A 33 -19.81 -12.89 -17.30
N GLY A 34 -20.82 -12.24 -16.72
CA GLY A 34 -20.66 -10.94 -16.07
C GLY A 34 -19.64 -11.00 -14.93
N LEU A 35 -19.79 -11.99 -14.03
CA LEU A 35 -18.85 -12.22 -12.94
C LEU A 35 -17.43 -12.48 -13.44
N LEU A 36 -17.25 -13.26 -14.52
CA LEU A 36 -15.92 -13.51 -15.08
C LEU A 36 -15.24 -12.22 -15.56
N LYS A 37 -15.99 -11.28 -16.15
CA LYS A 37 -15.46 -9.96 -16.54
C LYS A 37 -15.00 -9.17 -15.31
N ASP A 38 -15.78 -9.18 -14.23
CA ASP A 38 -15.42 -8.50 -12.99
C ASP A 38 -14.16 -9.14 -12.35
N LEU A 39 -14.09 -10.47 -12.32
CA LEU A 39 -12.93 -11.20 -11.81
C LEU A 39 -11.65 -10.90 -12.60
N LYS A 40 -11.73 -10.70 -13.92
CA LYS A 40 -10.57 -10.30 -14.74
C LYS A 40 -10.03 -8.92 -14.35
N LYS A 41 -10.89 -7.97 -13.97
CA LYS A 41 -10.45 -6.65 -13.47
C LYS A 41 -9.70 -6.80 -12.15
N VAL A 42 -10.26 -7.59 -11.22
CA VAL A 42 -9.62 -7.88 -9.92
C VAL A 42 -8.28 -8.59 -10.12
N GLU A 43 -8.23 -9.58 -11.01
CA GLU A 43 -6.99 -10.28 -11.37
C GLU A 43 -5.94 -9.32 -11.94
N SER A 44 -6.33 -8.42 -12.85
CA SER A 44 -5.43 -7.43 -13.45
C SER A 44 -4.80 -6.53 -12.39
N VAL A 45 -5.61 -5.97 -11.48
CA VAL A 45 -5.09 -5.10 -10.41
C VAL A 45 -4.23 -5.91 -9.43
N SER A 46 -4.64 -7.12 -9.05
CA SER A 46 -3.84 -7.99 -8.17
C SER A 46 -2.48 -8.31 -8.77
N LYS A 47 -2.40 -8.62 -10.07
CA LYS A 47 -1.14 -8.85 -10.77
C LYS A 47 -0.28 -7.59 -10.83
N ALA A 48 -0.88 -6.45 -11.17
CA ALA A 48 -0.16 -5.17 -11.22
C ALA A 48 0.44 -4.83 -9.84
N LEU A 49 -0.33 -4.99 -8.76
CA LEU A 49 0.14 -4.81 -7.39
C LEU A 49 1.32 -5.74 -7.07
N GLN A 50 1.39 -6.94 -7.61
CA GLN A 50 2.50 -7.87 -7.34
C GLN A 50 3.82 -7.45 -8.02
N GLY A 51 3.79 -6.58 -9.02
CA GLY A 51 4.97 -6.07 -9.73
C GLY A 51 5.94 -5.28 -8.85
N GLU A 52 7.20 -5.18 -9.24
CA GLU A 52 8.20 -4.39 -8.51
C GLU A 52 8.01 -2.88 -8.74
N GLY A 53 8.43 -2.05 -7.79
CA GLY A 53 8.41 -0.58 -7.95
C GLY A 53 7.03 0.09 -7.91
N VAL A 54 5.95 -0.62 -7.57
CA VAL A 54 4.60 -0.02 -7.46
C VAL A 54 4.58 1.06 -6.38
N SER A 55 4.22 2.29 -6.76
CA SER A 55 4.06 3.41 -5.84
C SER A 55 2.76 3.29 -5.03
N LEU A 56 2.72 3.90 -3.84
CA LEU A 56 1.50 3.94 -3.04
C LEU A 56 0.35 4.63 -3.80
N LEU A 57 0.65 5.65 -4.60
CA LEU A 57 -0.33 6.37 -5.41
C LEU A 57 -0.96 5.45 -6.46
N ASP A 58 -0.14 4.74 -7.23
CA ASP A 58 -0.62 3.82 -8.28
C ASP A 58 -1.53 2.75 -7.69
N ALA A 59 -1.09 2.11 -6.60
CA ALA A 59 -1.89 1.11 -5.90
C ALA A 59 -3.25 1.66 -5.47
N ARG A 60 -3.30 2.86 -4.91
CA ARG A 60 -4.55 3.50 -4.49
C ARG A 60 -5.44 3.86 -5.67
N VAL A 61 -4.89 4.33 -6.78
CA VAL A 61 -5.64 4.62 -8.02
C VAL A 61 -6.28 3.35 -8.58
N TRP A 62 -5.53 2.24 -8.66
CA TRP A 62 -6.04 0.97 -9.18
C TRP A 62 -7.14 0.38 -8.28
N LEU A 63 -6.93 0.43 -6.97
CA LEU A 63 -7.90 -0.02 -5.98
C LEU A 63 -9.17 0.85 -5.98
N ALA A 64 -9.04 2.17 -6.11
CA ALA A 64 -10.18 3.07 -6.26
C ALA A 64 -10.97 2.75 -7.54
N GLY A 65 -10.30 2.46 -8.66
CA GLY A 65 -10.94 2.02 -9.90
C GLY A 65 -11.76 0.72 -9.76
N LEU A 66 -11.28 -0.23 -8.93
CA LEU A 66 -12.07 -1.41 -8.57
C LEU A 66 -13.31 -1.04 -7.77
N ILE A 67 -13.17 -0.16 -6.78
CA ILE A 67 -14.28 0.31 -5.94
C ILE A 67 -15.32 1.05 -6.81
N SER A 68 -14.90 1.87 -7.77
CA SER A 68 -15.81 2.53 -8.72
C SER A 68 -16.59 1.52 -9.56
N THR A 69 -15.99 0.37 -9.90
CA THR A 69 -16.70 -0.70 -10.61
C THR A 69 -17.69 -1.42 -9.69
N LYS A 70 -17.32 -1.64 -8.43
CA LYS A 70 -18.12 -2.36 -7.43
C LYS A 70 -17.93 -1.71 -6.05
N PRO A 71 -18.85 -0.83 -5.63
CA PRO A 71 -18.70 -0.07 -4.39
C PRO A 71 -18.51 -0.94 -3.13
N HIS A 72 -19.08 -2.15 -3.11
CA HIS A 72 -18.96 -3.07 -1.98
C HIS A 72 -17.53 -3.57 -1.72
N TYR A 73 -16.59 -3.41 -2.67
CA TYR A 73 -15.19 -3.72 -2.44
C TYR A 73 -14.53 -2.78 -1.43
N ALA A 74 -15.06 -1.58 -1.22
CA ALA A 74 -14.54 -0.63 -0.24
C ALA A 74 -14.41 -1.25 1.16
N ARG A 75 -15.37 -2.10 1.55
CA ARG A 75 -15.36 -2.79 2.86
C ARG A 75 -14.13 -3.67 3.09
N PHE A 76 -13.53 -4.19 2.02
CA PHE A 76 -12.39 -5.10 2.09
C PHE A 76 -11.06 -4.43 1.78
N ILE A 77 -11.09 -3.27 1.13
CA ILE A 77 -9.90 -2.59 0.59
C ILE A 77 -9.55 -1.35 1.42
N VAL A 78 -10.55 -0.62 1.90
CA VAL A 78 -10.37 0.65 2.60
C VAL A 78 -10.47 0.41 4.10
N HIS A 79 -9.33 0.55 4.79
CA HIS A 79 -9.28 0.41 6.25
C HIS A 79 -9.47 1.77 6.94
N SER A 80 -8.90 2.84 6.37
CA SER A 80 -9.04 4.19 6.92
C SER A 80 -9.32 5.17 5.78
N PRO A 81 -10.61 5.51 5.55
CA PRO A 81 -11.01 6.35 4.41
C PRO A 81 -10.26 7.69 4.35
N ASP A 82 -10.17 8.39 5.47
CA ASP A 82 -9.52 9.70 5.55
C ASP A 82 -7.99 9.60 5.37
N PHE A 83 -7.34 8.58 5.94
CA PHE A 83 -5.91 8.35 5.71
C PHE A 83 -5.62 8.09 4.23
N GLU A 84 -6.40 7.23 3.60
CA GLU A 84 -6.19 6.80 2.23
C GLU A 84 -6.47 7.91 1.23
N ALA A 85 -7.58 8.65 1.42
CA ALA A 85 -7.91 9.82 0.62
C ALA A 85 -6.87 10.94 0.79
N GLY A 86 -6.43 11.18 2.03
CA GLY A 86 -5.36 12.12 2.34
C GLY A 86 -4.05 11.77 1.63
N CYS A 87 -3.63 10.50 1.71
CA CYS A 87 -2.43 10.01 1.01
C CYS A 87 -2.49 10.29 -0.50
N VAL A 88 -3.61 9.98 -1.15
CA VAL A 88 -3.79 10.23 -2.59
C VAL A 88 -3.67 11.72 -2.90
N LYS A 89 -4.34 12.59 -2.12
CA LYS A 89 -4.28 14.05 -2.32
C LYS A 89 -2.86 14.58 -2.20
N VAL A 90 -2.13 14.17 -1.16
CA VAL A 90 -0.73 14.58 -0.99
C VAL A 90 0.14 14.09 -2.16
N LEU A 91 0.07 12.80 -2.49
CA LEU A 91 0.91 12.20 -3.53
C LEU A 91 0.60 12.76 -4.93
N CYS A 92 -0.62 13.26 -5.16
CA CYS A 92 -1.01 14.00 -6.35
C CYS A 92 -0.62 15.50 -6.32
N GLY A 93 0.05 16.00 -5.29
CA GLY A 93 0.40 17.42 -5.14
C GLY A 93 -0.78 18.33 -4.77
N ASN A 94 -1.90 17.76 -4.34
CA ASN A 94 -3.13 18.48 -3.97
C ASN A 94 -3.25 18.70 -2.44
N THR A 95 -2.14 18.97 -1.76
CA THR A 95 -2.08 19.24 -0.30
C THR A 95 -3.04 20.34 0.17
N PRO A 96 -3.36 21.41 -0.60
CA PRO A 96 -4.29 22.44 -0.14
C PRO A 96 -5.74 21.94 -0.01
N ARG A 97 -6.10 20.83 -0.70
CA ARG A 97 -7.44 20.24 -0.70
C ARG A 97 -7.67 19.22 0.42
N LEU A 98 -6.72 19.10 1.36
CA LEU A 98 -6.87 18.22 2.51
C LEU A 98 -7.97 18.73 3.45
N THR A 99 -8.89 17.84 3.82
CA THR A 99 -9.91 18.12 4.83
C THR A 99 -9.30 18.20 6.23
N ARG A 100 -10.05 18.72 7.20
CA ARG A 100 -9.59 18.74 8.60
C ARG A 100 -9.30 17.34 9.13
N ALA A 101 -10.14 16.35 8.81
CA ALA A 101 -9.96 14.97 9.25
C ALA A 101 -8.70 14.33 8.62
N GLU A 102 -8.49 14.55 7.31
CA GLU A 102 -7.30 14.08 6.61
C GLU A 102 -6.02 14.70 7.19
N LYS A 103 -6.03 16.01 7.47
CA LYS A 103 -4.88 16.69 8.10
C LYS A 103 -4.55 16.14 9.49
N LEU A 104 -5.57 15.83 10.30
CA LEU A 104 -5.37 15.25 11.63
C LEU A 104 -4.72 13.87 11.56
N ILE A 105 -5.23 13.01 10.67
CA ILE A 105 -4.71 11.64 10.53
C ILE A 105 -3.32 11.61 9.88
N LEU A 106 -3.03 12.55 8.97
CA LEU A 106 -1.70 12.69 8.37
C LEU A 106 -0.70 13.49 9.22
N ALA A 107 -1.11 14.02 10.37
CA ALA A 107 -0.23 14.81 11.24
C ALA A 107 1.10 14.10 11.58
N PRO A 108 1.16 12.78 11.82
CA PRO A 108 2.43 12.08 12.07
C PRO A 108 3.41 12.12 10.87
N PHE A 109 2.92 12.34 9.66
CA PHE A 109 3.73 12.41 8.44
C PHE A 109 4.05 13.86 8.02
N ALA A 110 3.53 14.84 8.76
CA ALA A 110 3.71 16.25 8.46
C ALA A 110 5.07 16.74 8.99
N VAL A 111 5.93 17.17 8.07
CA VAL A 111 7.13 17.94 8.39
C VAL A 111 6.77 19.40 8.23
N ARG A 112 6.70 20.11 9.37
CA ARG A 112 6.65 21.58 9.37
C ARG A 112 8.09 22.07 9.24
N ASN A 113 8.35 22.94 8.27
CA ASN A 113 9.58 23.72 8.30
C ASN A 113 9.48 24.63 9.53
N GLN A 114 10.12 24.25 10.63
CA GLN A 114 10.27 25.16 11.75
C GLN A 114 11.04 26.39 11.26
N PRO A 115 10.58 27.62 11.52
CA PRO A 115 11.52 28.73 11.55
C PRO A 115 12.58 28.40 12.61
N ALA A 116 13.84 28.74 12.33
CA ALA A 116 14.87 28.72 13.36
C ALA A 116 14.32 29.40 14.63
N GLU A 117 14.43 28.75 15.78
CA GLU A 117 14.02 29.32 17.06
C GLU A 117 14.80 30.61 17.25
N THR A 118 14.17 31.75 16.95
CA THR A 118 14.54 33.00 17.59
C THR A 118 13.92 32.92 18.96
N SER A 119 14.80 32.81 19.95
CA SER A 119 14.57 32.90 21.40
C SER A 119 13.27 33.61 21.79
N ASP A 120 12.55 33.00 22.73
CA ASP A 120 11.43 33.55 23.52
C ASP A 120 11.77 34.94 24.09
N ASP A 121 11.59 35.97 23.28
CA ASP A 121 11.47 37.36 23.75
C ASP A 121 10.09 37.87 23.29
N ASP A 122 9.05 37.16 23.74
CA ASP A 122 7.64 37.42 23.43
C ASP A 122 7.08 38.65 24.19
N GLU A 123 7.89 39.39 24.96
CA GLU A 123 7.41 40.51 25.78
C GLU A 123 7.29 41.86 25.02
N GLU A 124 7.83 41.98 23.80
CA GLU A 124 7.77 43.24 23.01
C GLU A 124 7.29 43.10 21.54
N GLU A 125 6.69 41.98 21.11
CA GLU A 125 6.18 41.88 19.72
C GLU A 125 4.95 42.80 19.49
N SER A 126 5.07 43.75 18.56
CA SER A 126 3.97 44.63 18.12
C SER A 126 2.81 43.83 17.50
N PHE A 127 1.58 44.31 17.61
CA PHE A 127 0.40 43.69 16.98
C PHE A 127 0.58 43.46 15.47
N VAL A 128 1.32 44.35 14.79
CA VAL A 128 1.65 44.21 13.36
C VAL A 128 2.65 43.06 13.14
N GLU A 129 3.61 42.89 14.03
CA GLU A 129 4.59 41.80 13.97
C GLU A 129 3.94 40.46 14.23
N GLN A 130 2.97 40.39 15.15
CA GLN A 130 2.13 39.22 15.37
C GLN A 130 1.32 38.86 14.11
N LEU A 131 0.66 39.84 13.47
CA LEU A 131 -0.05 39.65 12.20
C LEU A 131 0.87 39.17 11.08
N GLN A 132 2.08 39.72 10.99
CA GLN A 132 3.09 39.29 10.02
C GLN A 132 3.63 37.89 10.31
N LYS A 133 3.86 37.54 11.59
CA LYS A 133 4.23 36.19 12.05
C LYS A 133 3.14 35.19 11.71
N CYS A 134 1.87 35.51 11.99
CA CYS A 134 0.72 34.70 11.55
C CYS A 134 0.67 34.52 10.04
N ARG A 135 0.92 35.58 9.25
CA ARG A 135 0.98 35.49 7.78
C ARG A 135 2.14 34.60 7.31
N ARG A 136 3.32 34.71 7.92
CA ARG A 136 4.49 33.85 7.61
C ARG A 136 4.20 32.39 7.92
N LEU A 137 3.61 32.09 9.08
CA LEU A 137 3.22 30.74 9.49
C LEU A 137 2.11 30.17 8.61
N ALA A 138 1.15 30.98 8.17
CA ALA A 138 0.12 30.57 7.23
C ALA A 138 0.66 30.31 5.81
N ALA A 139 1.75 30.99 5.43
CA ALA A 139 2.44 30.77 4.16
C ALA A 139 3.40 29.57 4.20
N MET A 140 3.75 29.06 5.39
CA MET A 140 4.58 27.86 5.51
C MET A 140 3.81 26.64 5.03
N GLU A 141 4.29 26.04 3.95
CA GLU A 141 3.71 24.84 3.39
C GLU A 141 4.09 23.62 4.23
N THR A 142 3.09 22.88 4.70
CA THR A 142 3.30 21.58 5.35
C THR A 142 3.73 20.55 4.32
N LYS A 143 4.92 19.98 4.49
CA LYS A 143 5.44 18.93 3.60
C LYS A 143 5.15 17.55 4.18
N TYR A 144 4.89 16.59 3.31
CA TYR A 144 4.57 15.21 3.67
C TYR A 144 5.53 14.24 2.98
N ILE A 145 6.83 14.44 3.21
CA ILE A 145 7.91 13.76 2.48
C ILE A 145 7.82 12.24 2.72
N LEU A 146 7.58 11.81 3.96
CA LEU A 146 7.59 10.39 4.32
C LEU A 146 6.51 9.54 3.60
N LEU A 147 5.44 10.16 3.08
CA LEU A 147 4.39 9.41 2.36
C LEU A 147 4.91 8.77 1.06
N HIS A 148 5.97 9.31 0.45
CA HIS A 148 6.55 8.72 -0.77
C HIS A 148 7.34 7.43 -0.48
N ILE A 149 7.73 7.20 0.78
CA ILE A 149 8.55 6.06 1.20
C ILE A 149 7.66 4.88 1.60
N ILE A 150 6.40 5.14 1.98
CA ILE A 150 5.47 4.10 2.40
C ILE A 150 5.29 3.10 1.24
N PRO A 151 5.65 1.82 1.44
CA PRO A 151 5.49 0.83 0.40
C PRO A 151 4.00 0.64 0.09
N ALA A 152 3.68 0.48 -1.20
CA ALA A 152 2.32 0.19 -1.65
C ALA A 152 1.73 -1.13 -1.11
N LYS A 153 2.59 -2.01 -0.60
CA LYS A 153 2.25 -3.37 -0.19
C LYS A 153 2.78 -3.65 1.21
N SER A 154 1.91 -4.23 2.04
CA SER A 154 2.30 -4.78 3.36
C SER A 154 2.91 -6.18 3.29
N ASN A 155 2.89 -6.83 2.12
CA ASN A 155 3.30 -8.24 1.99
C ASN A 155 4.82 -8.46 1.90
N LYS A 156 5.64 -7.40 1.95
CA LYS A 156 7.11 -7.54 2.03
C LYS A 156 7.50 -8.36 3.25
N VAL A 157 6.92 -8.05 4.41
CA VAL A 157 7.18 -8.74 5.68
C VAL A 157 6.69 -10.20 5.64
N GLU A 158 5.50 -10.46 5.07
CA GLU A 158 4.99 -11.83 4.93
C GLU A 158 5.84 -12.68 3.97
N ARG A 159 6.28 -12.10 2.85
CA ARG A 159 7.21 -12.75 1.91
C ARG A 159 8.55 -13.03 2.58
N PHE A 160 9.09 -12.05 3.31
CA PHE A 160 10.31 -12.18 4.07
C PHE A 160 10.23 -13.35 5.06
N PHE A 161 9.18 -13.42 5.89
CA PHE A 161 9.00 -14.54 6.83
C PHE A 161 8.71 -15.88 6.12
N SER A 162 8.08 -15.86 4.95
CA SER A 162 7.89 -17.07 4.14
C SER A 162 9.22 -17.60 3.61
N VAL A 163 10.08 -16.72 3.10
CA VAL A 163 11.43 -17.06 2.63
C VAL A 163 12.31 -17.53 3.79
N ALA A 164 12.24 -16.86 4.94
CA ALA A 164 12.93 -17.27 6.16
C ALA A 164 12.50 -18.68 6.60
N ARG A 165 11.20 -18.96 6.59
CA ARG A 165 10.64 -20.27 6.92
C ARG A 165 11.12 -21.36 5.97
N ILE A 166 11.20 -21.07 4.67
CA ILE A 166 11.69 -22.03 3.66
C ILE A 166 13.20 -22.23 3.78
N THR A 167 13.97 -21.15 3.96
CA THR A 167 15.45 -21.21 4.00
C THR A 167 15.93 -21.90 5.27
N PHE A 168 15.44 -21.48 6.44
CA PHE A 168 15.95 -21.97 7.72
C PHE A 168 15.09 -23.09 8.33
N GLY A 169 13.90 -23.34 7.78
CA GLY A 169 13.12 -24.58 7.98
C GLY A 169 13.30 -25.26 9.34
N HIS A 170 14.04 -26.37 9.32
CA HIS A 170 14.41 -27.20 10.47
C HIS A 170 15.62 -26.67 11.25
N GLU A 171 16.57 -26.03 10.58
CA GLU A 171 17.80 -25.43 11.16
C GLU A 171 17.51 -24.28 12.12
N ARG A 172 16.31 -23.67 12.07
CA ARG A 172 15.83 -22.68 13.04
C ARG A 172 15.92 -23.16 14.49
N HIS A 173 15.76 -24.46 14.74
CA HIS A 173 15.84 -25.01 16.11
C HIS A 173 17.28 -25.13 16.62
N GLY A 174 18.27 -25.08 15.71
CA GLY A 174 19.70 -25.09 16.05
C GLY A 174 20.31 -23.68 16.16
N LEU A 175 19.54 -22.64 15.84
CA LEU A 175 19.98 -21.25 15.92
C LEU A 175 19.34 -20.54 17.10
N LEU A 176 20.11 -19.71 17.79
CA LEU A 176 19.55 -18.76 18.74
C LEU A 176 18.68 -17.73 17.99
N PRO A 177 17.56 -17.25 18.59
CA PRO A 177 16.69 -16.27 17.95
C PRO A 177 17.45 -15.04 17.42
N ILE A 178 18.40 -14.53 18.19
CA ILE A 178 19.22 -13.37 17.83
C ILE A 178 20.11 -13.62 16.60
N THR A 179 20.63 -14.84 16.45
CA THR A 179 21.45 -15.22 15.30
C THR A 179 20.59 -15.31 14.04
N LEU A 180 19.39 -15.88 14.16
CA LEU A 180 18.45 -15.96 13.05
C LEU A 180 18.00 -14.56 12.59
N GLU A 181 17.65 -13.68 13.53
CA GLU A 181 17.28 -12.29 13.25
C GLU A 181 18.41 -11.53 12.54
N MET A 182 19.65 -11.67 13.02
CA MET A 182 20.81 -11.00 12.44
C MET A 182 21.11 -11.47 11.02
N ILE A 183 21.04 -12.78 10.75
CA ILE A 183 21.22 -13.33 9.40
C ILE A 183 20.13 -12.81 8.46
N LEU A 184 18.87 -12.80 8.90
CA LEU A 184 17.75 -12.31 8.11
C LEU A 184 17.85 -10.81 7.82
N PHE A 185 18.23 -10.01 8.82
CA PHE A 185 18.46 -8.57 8.67
C PHE A 185 19.55 -8.27 7.65
N LEU A 186 20.69 -8.95 7.75
CA LEU A 186 21.82 -8.79 6.82
C LEU A 186 21.38 -9.15 5.40
N ARG A 187 20.69 -10.27 5.23
CA ARG A 187 20.25 -10.74 3.91
C ARG A 187 19.27 -9.79 3.23
N GLU A 188 18.29 -9.26 3.95
CA GLU A 188 17.31 -8.32 3.37
C GLU A 188 17.97 -6.97 3.02
N ASN A 189 18.95 -6.55 3.82
CA ASN A 189 19.67 -5.29 3.63
C ASN A 189 20.96 -5.44 2.83
N ALA A 190 21.17 -6.56 2.12
CA ALA A 190 22.42 -6.84 1.39
C ALA A 190 22.80 -5.77 0.34
N ALA A 191 21.86 -4.93 -0.08
CA ALA A 191 22.13 -3.79 -0.97
C ALA A 191 22.76 -2.58 -0.26
N TYR A 192 22.69 -2.51 1.07
CA TYR A 192 23.16 -1.37 1.88
C TYR A 192 24.55 -1.55 2.47
N TRP A 193 25.13 -2.75 2.38
CA TRP A 193 26.45 -3.04 2.92
C TRP A 193 27.20 -3.95 1.96
N ASP A 194 28.50 -3.74 1.85
CA ASP A 194 29.40 -4.65 1.15
C ASP A 194 30.42 -5.23 2.14
N ALA A 195 31.21 -6.20 1.68
CA ALA A 195 32.22 -6.83 2.53
C ALA A 195 33.24 -5.83 3.08
N ARG A 196 33.44 -4.69 2.41
CA ARG A 196 34.41 -3.65 2.82
C ARG A 196 33.87 -2.79 3.96
N MET A 197 32.61 -2.35 3.89
CA MET A 197 31.96 -1.64 5.00
C MET A 197 31.92 -2.48 6.27
N VAL A 198 31.67 -3.79 6.15
CA VAL A 198 31.67 -4.68 7.31
C VAL A 198 33.07 -4.83 7.88
N ASP A 199 34.10 -4.95 7.03
CA ASP A 199 35.49 -5.03 7.46
C ASP A 199 35.93 -3.75 8.19
N GLU A 200 35.62 -2.57 7.64
CA GLU A 200 35.90 -1.28 8.27
C GLU A 200 35.21 -1.12 9.63
N ALA A 201 33.95 -1.55 9.74
CA ALA A 201 33.19 -1.48 11.00
C ALA A 201 33.71 -2.45 12.08
N MET A 202 34.35 -3.56 11.69
CA MET A 202 34.95 -4.53 12.63
C MET A 202 36.34 -4.12 13.12
N HIS A 203 37.00 -3.21 12.40
CA HIS A 203 38.34 -2.68 12.74
C HIS A 203 38.31 -1.26 13.34
N SER A 204 37.11 -0.73 13.62
CA SER A 204 36.87 0.56 14.30
C SER A 204 36.63 0.36 15.80
#